data_AF-A0A3C1SPA3-F1
#
_entry.id   AF-A0A3C1SPA3-F1
#
_cell.length_a   1.000
_cell.length_b   1.000
_cell.length_c   1.000
_cell.angle_alpha   90.00
_cell.angle_beta   90.00
_cell.angle_gamma   90.00
#
_symmetry.space_group_name_H-M   'P 1'
#
loop_
_entity.id
_entity.type
_entity.pdbx_description
1 polymer ?
#
loop_
_entity_poly.entity_id
_entity_poly.type
_entity_poly.pdbx_seq_one_letter_code
_entity_poly.pdbx_strand_id
1 'polypeptide(L)'
;MGGEALLPLTGVILAGGRAERMDGRDKGLLPLAGEPLVAHVIRRLRGQVQEVVISANRHLESYRRFGCRVVQDSDGERYQGPLAGMLAAMRAAETPHVLTAPCDSPSLPADYARRMGEALARERAS
;
A
#
# COMPACT_ATOMS: atom_id res chain seq x y z
N MET A 1 2.88 -29.86 9.89
CA MET A 1 2.79 -28.46 10.35
C MET A 1 1.88 -27.74 9.36
N GLY A 2 0.61 -27.59 9.72
CA GLY A 2 -0.39 -27.02 8.81
C GLY A 2 -0.09 -25.55 8.57
N GLY A 3 0.43 -25.23 7.38
CA GLY A 3 0.47 -23.86 6.91
C GLY A 3 -0.96 -23.44 6.65
N GLU A 4 -1.53 -22.59 7.52
CA GLU A 4 -2.76 -21.90 7.18
C GLU A 4 -2.51 -21.15 5.87
N ALA A 5 -3.29 -21.47 4.84
CA ALA A 5 -3.19 -20.79 3.56
C ALA A 5 -3.48 -19.31 3.80
N LEU A 6 -2.46 -18.47 3.63
CA LEU A 6 -2.60 -17.03 3.75
C LEU A 6 -3.68 -16.57 2.74
N LEU A 7 -4.64 -15.76 3.21
CA LEU A 7 -5.67 -15.20 2.33
C LEU A 7 -5.02 -14.53 1.10
N PRO A 8 -5.57 -14.68 -0.11
CA PRO A 8 -5.08 -13.95 -1.27
C PRO A 8 -5.26 -12.44 -1.12
N LEU A 9 -4.15 -11.70 -1.05
CA LEU A 9 -4.06 -10.30 -0.67
C LEU A 9 -3.17 -9.51 -1.64
N THR A 10 -3.67 -8.37 -2.12
CA THR A 10 -2.85 -7.35 -2.75
C THR A 10 -2.48 -6.33 -1.67
N GLY A 11 -1.18 -6.11 -1.46
CA GLY A 11 -0.69 -5.05 -0.57
C GLY A 11 -0.70 -3.71 -1.29
N VAL A 12 -1.31 -2.70 -0.69
CA VAL A 12 -1.46 -1.38 -1.29
C VAL A 12 -0.81 -0.33 -0.42
N ILE A 13 0.20 0.34 -0.98
CA ILE A 13 0.86 1.47 -0.33
C ILE A 13 0.17 2.76 -0.79
N LEU A 14 -0.44 3.46 0.16
CA LEU A 14 -1.07 4.76 -0.07
C LEU A 14 0.00 5.85 -0.01
N ALA A 15 0.46 6.28 -1.18
CA ALA A 15 1.43 7.36 -1.39
C ALA A 15 0.82 8.58 -2.08
N GLY A 16 -0.51 8.59 -2.29
CA GLY A 16 -1.27 9.66 -2.90
C GLY A 16 -1.68 10.77 -1.92
N GLY A 17 -1.79 12.00 -2.44
CA GLY A 17 -2.25 13.18 -1.71
C GLY A 17 -1.71 14.47 -2.32
N ARG A 18 -2.23 15.62 -1.88
CA ARG A 18 -1.82 16.94 -2.41
C ARG A 18 -0.48 17.46 -1.85
N ALA A 19 0.05 16.85 -0.78
CA ALA A 19 1.20 17.35 -0.01
C ALA A 19 1.17 18.85 0.32
N GLU A 20 -0.04 19.40 0.53
CA GLU A 20 -0.24 20.82 0.89
C GLU A 20 0.45 21.20 2.20
N ARG A 21 0.64 20.23 3.10
CA ARG A 21 1.27 20.43 4.42
C ARG A 21 2.78 20.16 4.45
N MET A 22 3.37 19.69 3.35
CA MET A 22 4.78 19.27 3.30
C MET A 22 5.57 20.06 2.25
N ASP A 23 5.18 21.30 2.00
CA ASP A 23 5.84 22.18 1.02
C ASP A 23 5.96 21.52 -0.37
N GLY A 24 4.93 20.78 -0.77
CA GLY A 24 4.90 20.03 -2.03
C GLY A 24 5.75 18.75 -2.05
N ARG A 25 6.52 18.44 -1.00
CA ARG A 25 7.36 17.25 -0.93
C ARG A 25 6.52 15.98 -0.82
N ASP A 26 6.87 15.00 -1.64
CA ASP A 26 6.22 13.70 -1.65
C ASP A 26 6.71 12.85 -0.48
N LYS A 27 5.85 12.61 0.51
CA LYS A 27 6.22 11.96 1.77
C LYS A 27 6.83 10.58 1.55
N GLY A 28 6.28 9.79 0.63
CA GLY A 28 6.79 8.44 0.34
C GLY A 28 8.21 8.44 -0.21
N LEU A 29 8.64 9.52 -0.85
CA LEU A 29 9.98 9.67 -1.43
C LEU A 29 11.00 10.32 -0.48
N LEU A 30 10.57 10.71 0.73
CA LEU A 30 11.50 11.26 1.72
C LEU A 30 12.47 10.17 2.22
N PRO A 31 13.76 10.50 2.38
CA PRO A 31 14.73 9.54 2.85
C PRO A 31 14.60 9.29 4.36
N LEU A 32 14.70 8.02 4.75
CA LEU A 32 14.91 7.53 6.09
C LEU A 32 16.09 6.55 6.05
N ALA A 33 17.15 6.85 6.80
CA ALA A 33 18.39 6.05 6.79
C ALA A 33 18.97 5.82 5.38
N GLY A 34 18.89 6.83 4.51
CA GLY A 34 19.42 6.77 3.13
C GLY A 34 18.48 6.17 2.09
N GLU A 35 17.34 5.61 2.49
CA GLU A 35 16.35 5.01 1.59
C GLU A 35 14.99 5.71 1.66
N PRO A 36 14.24 5.85 0.55
CA PRO A 36 12.88 6.41 0.57
C PRO A 36 11.94 5.66 1.53
N LEU A 37 11.06 6.38 2.24
CA LEU A 37 10.08 5.80 3.17
C LEU A 37 9.26 4.67 2.53
N VAL A 38 8.83 4.85 1.28
CA VAL A 38 8.10 3.83 0.52
C VAL A 38 8.90 2.53 0.34
N ALA A 39 10.23 2.61 0.20
CA ALA A 39 11.08 1.43 0.04
C ALA A 39 11.07 0.55 1.30
N HIS A 40 11.07 1.17 2.49
CA HIS A 40 10.92 0.46 3.76
C HIS A 40 9.58 -0.27 3.82
N VAL A 41 8.48 0.39 3.46
CA VAL A 41 7.14 -0.21 3.47
C VAL A 41 7.04 -1.37 2.46
N ILE A 42 7.57 -1.20 1.24
CA ILE A 42 7.64 -2.27 0.23
C ILE A 42 8.35 -3.49 0.81
N ARG A 43 9.52 -3.30 1.43
CA ARG A 43 10.29 -4.39 2.03
C ARG A 43 9.54 -5.09 3.15
N ARG A 44 8.72 -4.39 3.92
CA ARG A 44 7.90 -5.00 4.98
C ARG A 44 6.73 -5.79 4.40
N LEU A 45 6.11 -5.33 3.32
CA LEU A 45 4.98 -6.04 2.69
C LEU A 45 5.40 -7.20 1.79
N ARG A 46 6.57 -7.11 1.13
CA ARG A 46 7.10 -8.21 0.30
C ARG A 46 7.20 -9.50 1.11
N GLY A 47 6.67 -10.59 0.55
CA GLY A 47 6.60 -11.90 1.21
C GLY A 47 5.39 -12.09 2.12
N GLN A 48 4.63 -11.04 2.43
CA GLN A 48 3.35 -11.13 3.15
C GLN A 48 2.12 -11.07 2.23
N VAL A 49 2.29 -10.63 0.97
CA VAL A 49 1.22 -10.43 -0.02
C VAL A 49 1.67 -10.94 -1.40
N GLN A 50 0.71 -11.23 -2.28
CA GLN A 50 0.97 -11.74 -3.64
C GLN A 50 1.58 -10.66 -4.54
N GLU A 51 1.12 -9.42 -4.40
CA GLU A 51 1.62 -8.26 -5.12
C GLU A 51 1.67 -7.04 -4.19
N VAL A 52 2.63 -6.15 -4.41
CA VAL A 52 2.65 -4.81 -3.82
C VAL A 52 2.37 -3.78 -4.91
N VAL A 53 1.29 -3.03 -4.72
CA VAL A 53 0.84 -1.91 -5.57
C VAL A 53 1.05 -0.59 -4.83
N ILE A 54 1.43 0.46 -5.54
CA ILE A 54 1.55 1.81 -4.99
C ILE A 54 0.44 2.68 -5.59
N SER A 55 -0.43 3.23 -4.74
CA SER A 55 -1.37 4.28 -5.13
C SER A 55 -0.66 5.63 -5.01
N ALA A 56 -0.43 6.30 -6.15
CA ALA A 56 0.24 7.59 -6.20
C ALA A 56 -0.32 8.46 -7.34
N ASN A 57 -0.43 9.77 -7.09
CA ASN A 57 -0.95 10.73 -8.08
C ASN A 57 0.13 11.62 -8.70
N ARG A 58 1.37 11.54 -8.22
CA ARG A 58 2.53 12.35 -8.62
C ARG A 58 3.80 11.50 -8.56
N HIS A 59 4.87 12.01 -9.17
CA HIS A 59 6.19 11.34 -9.21
C HIS A 59 6.12 9.87 -9.64
N LEU A 60 5.24 9.57 -10.59
CA LEU A 60 4.88 8.20 -10.98
C LEU A 60 6.10 7.41 -11.44
N GLU A 61 7.00 8.04 -12.20
CA GLU A 61 8.24 7.41 -12.65
C GLU A 61 9.14 7.04 -11.48
N SER A 62 9.28 7.92 -10.48
CA SER A 62 10.04 7.64 -9.26
C SER A 62 9.47 6.42 -8.52
N TYR A 63 8.13 6.31 -8.44
CA TYR A 63 7.49 5.16 -7.81
C TYR A 63 7.61 3.88 -8.64
N ARG A 64 7.53 3.95 -9.96
CA ARG A 64 7.72 2.78 -10.85
C ARG A 64 9.12 2.18 -10.76
N ARG A 65 10.14 2.98 -10.46
CA ARG A 65 11.53 2.51 -10.26
C ARG A 65 11.70 1.50 -9.13
N PHE A 66 10.76 1.41 -8.19
CA PHE A 66 10.78 0.38 -7.14
C PHE A 66 10.33 -1.01 -7.62
N GLY A 67 9.93 -1.14 -8.89
CA GLY A 67 9.48 -2.41 -9.48
C GLY A 67 8.07 -2.81 -9.04
N CYS A 68 7.29 -1.86 -8.53
CA CYS A 68 5.89 -2.06 -8.15
C CYS A 68 4.98 -1.44 -9.22
N ARG A 69 3.81 -2.04 -9.40
CA ARG A 69 2.75 -1.43 -10.19
C ARG A 69 2.26 -0.16 -9.49
N VAL A 70 2.11 0.92 -10.27
CA VAL A 70 1.64 2.22 -9.77
C VAL A 70 0.25 2.47 -10.32
N VAL A 71 -0.72 2.68 -9.44
CA VAL A 71 -2.10 3.03 -9.77
C VAL A 71 -2.37 4.47 -9.40
N GLN A 72 -3.22 5.11 -10.19
CA GLN A 72 -3.63 6.50 -9.98
C GLN A 72 -5.12 6.54 -9.68
N ASP A 73 -5.54 7.56 -8.92
CA ASP A 73 -6.95 7.86 -8.76
C ASP A 73 -7.54 8.23 -10.13
N SER A 74 -8.82 7.89 -10.36
CA SER A 74 -9.55 8.37 -11.53
C SER A 74 -9.69 9.90 -11.49
N ASP A 75 -9.81 10.56 -12.65
CA ASP A 75 -9.71 12.02 -12.72
C ASP A 75 -10.73 12.77 -11.85
N GLY A 76 -11.95 12.25 -11.70
CA GLY A 76 -12.97 12.81 -10.80
C GLY A 76 -12.77 12.51 -9.30
N GLU A 77 -11.92 11.54 -8.98
CA GLU A 77 -11.65 11.07 -7.61
C GLU A 77 -10.26 11.53 -7.12
N ARG A 78 -9.46 12.12 -8.02
CA ARG A 78 -8.09 12.53 -7.73
C ARG A 78 -8.05 13.50 -6.56
N TYR A 79 -7.18 13.20 -5.60
CA TYR A 79 -6.95 14.02 -4.41
C TYR A 79 -8.14 14.12 -3.43
N GLN A 80 -9.11 13.20 -3.52
CA GLN A 80 -10.22 13.07 -2.55
C GLN A 80 -9.82 12.29 -1.27
N GLY A 81 -8.52 12.26 -0.96
CA GLY A 81 -7.97 11.63 0.24
C GLY A 81 -7.70 10.12 0.09
N PRO A 82 -7.40 9.42 1.20
CA PRO A 82 -6.97 8.02 1.18
C PRO A 82 -7.98 7.05 0.55
N LEU A 83 -9.29 7.33 0.66
CA LEU A 83 -10.34 6.46 0.12
C LEU A 83 -10.32 6.39 -1.42
N ALA A 84 -9.94 7.47 -2.12
CA ALA A 84 -9.77 7.45 -3.56
C ALA A 84 -8.63 6.50 -3.97
N GLY A 85 -7.52 6.56 -3.25
CA GLY A 85 -6.39 5.64 -3.47
C GLY A 85 -6.75 4.19 -3.18
N MET A 86 -7.54 3.94 -2.13
CA MET A 86 -8.08 2.61 -1.83
C MET A 86 -8.98 2.10 -2.96
N LEU A 87 -9.91 2.93 -3.44
CA LEU A 87 -10.83 2.59 -4.54
C LEU A 87 -10.08 2.28 -5.84
N ALA A 88 -9.11 3.11 -6.22
CA ALA A 88 -8.26 2.88 -7.38
C ALA A 88 -7.50 1.56 -7.27
N ALA A 89 -6.95 1.26 -6.09
CA ALA A 89 -6.24 0.01 -5.86
C ALA A 89 -7.17 -1.21 -5.84
N MET A 90 -8.38 -1.11 -5.27
CA MET A 90 -9.39 -2.16 -5.30
C MET A 90 -9.85 -2.48 -6.71
N ARG A 91 -10.05 -1.46 -7.56
CA ARG A 91 -10.38 -1.66 -8.99
C ARG A 91 -9.26 -2.36 -9.77
N ALA A 92 -8.01 -2.20 -9.33
CA ALA A 92 -6.83 -2.70 -10.00
C ALA A 92 -6.29 -4.01 -9.41
N ALA A 93 -6.76 -4.43 -8.24
CA ALA A 93 -6.32 -5.64 -7.56
C ALA A 93 -6.90 -6.88 -8.25
N GLU A 94 -6.09 -7.94 -8.35
CA GLU A 94 -6.49 -9.23 -8.91
C GLU A 94 -6.84 -10.26 -7.80
N THR A 95 -6.76 -9.83 -6.54
CA THR A 95 -7.08 -10.65 -5.37
C THR A 95 -8.39 -10.19 -4.71
N PRO A 96 -9.13 -11.11 -4.05
CA PRO A 96 -10.38 -10.80 -3.35
C PRO A 96 -10.22 -9.82 -2.19
N HIS A 97 -9.01 -9.68 -1.64
CA HIS A 97 -8.73 -8.80 -0.51
C HIS A 97 -7.59 -7.84 -0.83
N VAL A 98 -7.67 -6.66 -0.22
CA VAL A 98 -6.66 -5.62 -0.29
C VAL A 98 -6.21 -5.28 1.12
N LEU A 99 -4.90 -5.28 1.35
CA LEU A 99 -4.27 -4.86 2.60
C LEU A 99 -3.63 -3.50 2.39
N THR A 100 -4.13 -2.47 3.06
CA THR A 100 -3.61 -1.11 2.88
C THR A 100 -2.58 -0.75 3.95
N ALA A 101 -1.62 0.07 3.55
CA ALA A 101 -0.60 0.65 4.42
C ALA A 101 -0.28 2.06 3.93
N PRO A 102 -0.07 3.04 4.83
CA PRO A 102 0.42 4.34 4.42
C PRO A 102 1.92 4.26 4.07
N CYS A 103 2.39 5.13 3.17
CA CYS A 103 3.79 5.15 2.71
C CYS A 103 4.81 5.55 3.79
N ASP A 104 4.38 6.02 4.95
CA ASP A 104 5.20 6.57 6.04
C ASP A 104 5.26 5.66 7.28
N SER A 105 4.91 4.39 7.13
CA SER A 105 4.96 3.38 8.20
C SER A 105 6.10 2.38 8.02
N PRO A 106 7.38 2.81 8.12
CA PRO A 106 8.54 1.97 7.84
C PRO A 106 8.70 0.79 8.81
N SER A 107 8.06 0.86 9.99
CA SER A 107 8.15 -0.13 11.06
C SER A 107 7.02 -1.19 11.03
N LEU A 108 6.18 -1.21 9.99
CA LEU A 108 5.06 -2.17 9.82
C LEU A 108 5.42 -3.59 10.25
N PRO A 109 4.63 -4.30 11.07
CA PRO A 109 5.00 -5.64 11.55
C PRO A 109 5.24 -6.64 10.41
N ALA A 110 6.16 -7.58 10.64
CA ALA A 110 6.48 -8.65 9.68
C ALA A 110 5.36 -9.70 9.55
N ASP A 111 4.37 -9.66 10.44
CA ASP A 111 3.20 -10.51 10.46
C ASP A 111 1.89 -9.73 10.27
N TYR A 112 1.98 -8.51 9.74
CA TYR A 112 0.84 -7.62 9.52
C TYR A 112 -0.27 -8.27 8.69
N ALA A 113 0.04 -8.86 7.54
CA ALA A 113 -0.96 -9.48 6.67
C ALA A 113 -1.64 -10.66 7.34
N ARG A 114 -0.86 -11.50 8.04
CA ARG A 114 -1.38 -12.64 8.80
C ARG A 114 -2.37 -12.17 9.88
N ARG A 115 -1.96 -11.22 10.72
CA ARG A 115 -2.80 -10.70 11.82
C ARG A 115 -4.10 -10.06 11.32
N MET A 116 -4.03 -9.31 10.22
CA MET A 116 -5.23 -8.72 9.61
C MET A 116 -6.14 -9.76 8.96
N GLY A 117 -5.56 -10.76 8.29
CA GLY A 117 -6.32 -11.87 7.70
C GLY A 117 -7.06 -12.69 8.76
N GLU A 118 -6.39 -13.02 9.87
CA GLU A 118 -7.00 -13.71 11.01
C GLU A 118 -8.14 -12.90 11.64
N ALA A 119 -7.96 -11.58 11.77
CA ALA A 119 -9.01 -10.70 12.29
C ALA A 119 -10.23 -10.67 11.36
N LEU A 120 -10.02 -10.57 10.05
CA LEU A 120 -11.09 -10.59 9.06
C LEU A 120 -11.84 -11.94 9.04
N ALA A 121 -11.13 -13.05 9.20
CA ALA A 121 -11.73 -14.37 9.27
C ALA A 121 -12.64 -14.53 10.50
N ARG A 122 -12.22 -13.99 11.66
CA ARG A 122 -13.05 -13.99 12.88
C ARG A 122 -14.33 -13.17 12.72
N GLU A 123 -14.23 -11.98 12.15
CA GLU A 123 -15.40 -11.10 11.91
C GLU A 123 -16.43 -11.73 10.95
N ARG A 124 -15.98 -12.56 10.00
CA ARG A 124 -16.88 -13.26 9.08
C ARG A 124 -17.57 -14.49 9.70
N ALA A 125 -17.06 -14.96 10.84
CA ALA A 125 -17.59 -16.13 11.54
C ALA A 125 -18.59 -15.75 12.66
N SER A 126 -18.72 -14.46 12.97
CA SER A 126 -19.72 -13.88 13.88
C SER A 126 -20.96 -13.40 13.13
#